data_AF-A0A351A0T4-F1
#
_entry.id   AF-A0A351A0T4-F1
#
_cell.length_a   1.000
_cell.length_b   1.000
_cell.length_c   1.000
_cell.angle_alpha   90.00
_cell.angle_beta   90.00
_cell.angle_gamma   90.00
#
_symmetry.space_group_name_H-M   'P 1'
#
loop_
_entity.id
_entity.type
_entity.pdbx_description
1 polymer ?
#
loop_
_entity_poly.entity_id
_entity_poly.type
_entity_poly.pdbx_seq_one_letter_code
_entity_poly.pdbx_strand_id
1 'polypeptide(L)'
;RQIGATLDRNGLRPARYLVTDDDLVVMASESGVLPIPDSKIVKKWRLQPGKMFLIDMEQGRIIGDQEIKESLAHARPYADWLRRINIKLDTLEAPAVVDAAAAAERVEPLLDRQQAFGYTQEDIKFILEPMGKSGEEGTGSMGNDSPLAVLSSKNKPLYNYFRQLFAQVTNPPIDPIREQMVMSLVSFIGPRPNLLEINEINPPFRLEVSQPVLDFAGMAKIRNIARYTQNKFRSAELDICYPAEWGNEGVEARLASLCADAENAVLGGTNILIVSDRKLAADRVAIPALLALSAIHQHLVEKGLRTRTGLVVETGSAREVHHFAVLAGYGAEAIHPYLALETLEHMAGDAEAAAKYVKHFVKAVGKGLMKVMSKMGISTYMSYTGAQIFEAVGLKQALLDKYFTGTTSQVEGIGVFEVMEEAIRLHKAAFSADPVLHDMLDAGGEYAFRIRGEEHMWTPDAIAKLQHATRSGKADTYKEYAKIINDQGKRHMTLRGLFEFKTAATPVPLDEVEPAKEIVKRFATGAMSLGSISTEAHTTLAVAMNRIGGKS
;
A
#
# COMPACT_ATOMS: atom_id res chain seq x y z
N ARG A 1 -14.43 22.88 -36.26
CA ARG A 1 -15.20 22.59 -35.01
C ARG A 1 -15.30 21.08 -34.87
N GLN A 2 -15.03 20.50 -33.70
CA GLN A 2 -14.94 19.04 -33.53
C GLN A 2 -15.83 18.54 -32.38
N ILE A 3 -16.40 17.35 -32.54
CA ILE A 3 -17.19 16.64 -31.51
C ILE A 3 -16.54 15.27 -31.32
N GLY A 4 -16.19 14.91 -30.08
CA GLY A 4 -15.48 13.66 -29.82
C GLY A 4 -15.94 12.93 -28.56
N ALA A 5 -15.70 11.62 -28.55
CA ALA A 5 -15.90 10.75 -27.41
C ALA A 5 -14.73 9.76 -27.29
N THR A 6 -14.36 9.41 -26.06
CA THR A 6 -13.38 8.37 -25.76
C THR A 6 -13.87 7.53 -24.59
N LEU A 7 -13.46 6.26 -24.55
CA LEU A 7 -13.58 5.46 -23.34
C LEU A 7 -12.30 5.51 -22.52
N ASP A 8 -12.41 5.15 -21.25
CA ASP A 8 -11.25 4.86 -20.43
C ASP A 8 -10.48 3.65 -21.00
N ARG A 9 -9.29 3.42 -20.44
CA ARG A 9 -8.38 2.37 -20.89
C ARG A 9 -8.96 0.94 -20.83
N ASN A 10 -9.90 0.69 -19.94
CA ASN A 10 -10.54 -0.61 -19.73
C ASN A 10 -11.96 -0.66 -20.33
N GLY A 11 -12.50 0.49 -20.75
CA GLY A 11 -13.84 0.60 -21.32
C GLY A 11 -14.93 0.18 -20.35
N LEU A 12 -14.85 0.66 -19.11
CA LEU A 12 -15.75 0.31 -18.01
C LEU A 12 -17.16 0.90 -18.17
N ARG A 13 -17.32 1.86 -19.09
CA ARG A 13 -18.62 2.46 -19.43
C ARG A 13 -19.03 2.13 -20.86
N PRO A 14 -20.31 1.83 -21.11
CA PRO A 14 -20.78 1.58 -22.46
C PRO A 14 -20.94 2.89 -23.24
N ALA A 15 -20.52 2.86 -24.50
CA ALA A 15 -20.81 3.92 -25.47
C ALA A 15 -21.07 3.27 -26.83
N ARG A 16 -22.27 3.51 -27.38
CA ARG A 16 -22.74 2.96 -28.65
C ARG A 16 -23.14 4.10 -29.57
N TYR A 17 -22.89 3.91 -30.86
CA TYR A 17 -23.27 4.90 -31.86
C TYR A 17 -23.87 4.25 -33.10
N LEU A 18 -24.72 5.01 -33.77
CA LEU A 18 -25.23 4.68 -35.10
C LEU A 18 -25.03 5.87 -36.04
N VAL A 19 -24.96 5.56 -37.33
CA VAL A 19 -24.86 6.51 -38.43
C VAL A 19 -25.95 6.19 -39.44
N THR A 20 -26.73 7.18 -39.83
CA THR A 20 -27.77 7.06 -40.85
C THR A 20 -27.27 7.42 -42.25
N ASP A 21 -28.10 7.18 -43.26
CA ASP A 21 -27.86 7.54 -44.66
C ASP A 21 -27.98 9.05 -44.95
N ASP A 22 -28.62 9.81 -44.05
CA ASP A 22 -28.68 11.28 -44.04
C ASP A 22 -27.63 11.94 -43.11
N ASP A 23 -26.52 11.23 -42.84
CA ASP A 23 -25.35 11.68 -42.06
C ASP A 23 -25.62 12.07 -40.60
N LEU A 24 -26.78 11.70 -40.04
CA LEU A 24 -27.06 11.85 -38.61
C LEU A 24 -26.27 10.80 -37.81
N VAL A 25 -25.47 11.29 -36.86
CA VAL A 25 -24.78 10.45 -35.87
C VAL A 25 -25.47 10.57 -34.52
N VAL A 26 -25.87 9.42 -33.96
CA VAL A 26 -26.41 9.34 -32.60
C VAL A 26 -25.50 8.48 -31.75
N MET A 27 -25.01 9.02 -30.63
CA MET A 27 -24.22 8.31 -29.65
C MET A 27 -24.88 8.37 -28.27
N ALA A 28 -24.97 7.24 -27.59
CA ALA A 28 -25.53 7.13 -26.24
C ALA A 28 -24.91 5.94 -25.48
N SER A 29 -25.15 5.86 -24.17
CA SER A 29 -24.71 4.73 -23.35
C SER A 29 -25.40 3.42 -23.74
N GLU A 30 -26.61 3.51 -24.31
CA GLU A 30 -27.40 2.37 -24.75
C GLU A 30 -27.84 2.52 -26.21
N SER A 31 -28.21 1.41 -26.84
CA SER A 31 -28.78 1.43 -28.19
C SER A 31 -30.29 1.56 -28.10
N GLY A 32 -30.93 2.23 -29.08
CA GLY A 32 -32.39 2.34 -29.13
C GLY A 32 -32.97 3.51 -28.34
N VAL A 33 -32.15 4.49 -27.95
CA VAL A 33 -32.61 5.70 -27.25
C VAL A 33 -33.48 6.62 -28.10
N LEU A 34 -33.44 6.48 -29.43
CA LEU A 34 -34.26 7.23 -30.39
C LEU A 34 -34.90 6.28 -31.41
N PRO A 35 -36.14 6.56 -31.87
CA PRO A 35 -36.88 5.71 -32.79
C PRO A 35 -36.43 5.93 -34.25
N ILE A 36 -35.20 5.53 -34.58
CA ILE A 36 -34.64 5.64 -35.94
C ILE A 36 -34.97 4.37 -36.73
N PRO A 37 -35.62 4.45 -37.91
CA PRO A 37 -35.93 3.29 -38.73
C PRO A 37 -34.66 2.53 -39.16
N ASP A 38 -34.65 1.21 -39.00
CA ASP A 38 -33.50 0.36 -39.34
C ASP A 38 -33.06 0.49 -40.81
N SER A 39 -33.99 0.77 -41.72
CA SER A 39 -33.70 0.99 -43.14
C SER A 39 -32.81 2.20 -43.42
N LYS A 40 -32.77 3.19 -42.51
CA LYS A 40 -31.91 4.38 -42.63
C LYS A 40 -30.51 4.15 -42.08
N ILE A 41 -30.27 3.07 -41.33
CA ILE A 41 -29.05 2.93 -40.54
C ILE A 41 -27.96 2.25 -41.36
N VAL A 42 -26.92 3.01 -41.70
CA VAL A 42 -25.76 2.53 -42.46
C VAL A 42 -24.76 1.82 -41.56
N LYS A 43 -24.64 2.25 -40.29
CA LYS A 43 -23.72 1.64 -39.32
C LYS A 43 -24.30 1.65 -37.90
N LYS A 44 -24.16 0.53 -37.19
CA LYS A 44 -24.33 0.43 -35.73
C LYS A 44 -23.05 -0.13 -35.14
N TRP A 45 -22.46 0.55 -34.16
CA TRP A 45 -21.22 0.08 -33.54
C TRP A 45 -21.08 0.53 -32.09
N ARG A 46 -19.99 0.12 -31.43
CA ARG A 46 -19.63 0.52 -30.07
C ARG A 46 -18.22 1.07 -30.00
N LEU A 47 -17.99 1.99 -29.06
CA LEU A 47 -16.65 2.43 -28.74
C LEU A 47 -15.94 1.32 -27.95
N GLN A 48 -14.67 1.09 -28.26
CA GLN A 48 -13.85 0.06 -27.62
C GLN A 48 -12.87 0.71 -26.63
N PRO A 49 -12.36 -0.04 -25.62
CA PRO A 49 -11.38 0.48 -24.67
C PRO A 49 -10.21 1.21 -25.36
N GLY A 50 -9.91 2.43 -24.92
CA GLY A 50 -8.82 3.25 -25.46
C GLY A 50 -8.97 3.71 -26.92
N LYS A 51 -10.13 3.53 -27.56
CA LYS A 51 -10.41 4.07 -28.91
C LYS A 51 -11.15 5.40 -28.85
N MET A 52 -10.81 6.29 -29.77
CA MET A 52 -11.41 7.61 -29.94
C MET A 52 -12.40 7.62 -31.10
N PHE A 53 -13.47 8.40 -30.94
CA PHE A 53 -14.44 8.72 -31.97
C PHE A 53 -14.46 10.24 -32.14
N LEU A 54 -14.21 10.75 -33.35
CA LEU A 54 -14.15 12.18 -33.63
C LEU A 54 -14.94 12.51 -34.89
N ILE A 55 -15.81 13.51 -34.82
CA ILE A 55 -16.48 14.12 -35.96
C ILE A 55 -15.83 15.47 -36.18
N ASP A 56 -15.32 15.69 -37.39
CA ASP A 56 -14.83 16.99 -37.82
C ASP A 56 -15.87 17.66 -38.70
N MET A 57 -16.46 18.74 -38.20
CA MET A 57 -17.55 19.46 -38.87
C MET A 57 -17.06 20.30 -40.06
N GLU A 58 -15.76 20.60 -40.13
CA GLU A 58 -15.18 21.34 -41.26
C GLU A 58 -14.83 20.39 -42.41
N GLN A 59 -14.36 19.19 -42.09
CA GLN A 59 -14.14 18.14 -43.09
C GLN A 59 -15.43 17.38 -43.46
N GLY A 60 -16.50 17.53 -42.68
CA GLY A 60 -17.78 16.87 -42.91
C GLY A 60 -17.74 15.35 -42.78
N ARG A 61 -16.87 14.80 -41.91
CA ARG A 61 -16.70 13.35 -41.77
C ARG A 61 -16.32 12.90 -40.37
N ILE A 62 -16.54 11.60 -40.12
CA ILE A 62 -16.02 10.90 -38.94
C ILE A 62 -14.55 10.55 -39.21
N ILE A 63 -13.64 10.99 -38.34
CA ILE A 63 -12.23 10.62 -38.38
C ILE A 63 -12.04 9.33 -37.54
N GLY A 64 -11.42 8.33 -38.14
CA GLY A 64 -11.18 7.04 -37.48
C GLY A 64 -10.11 7.10 -36.39
N ASP A 65 -10.21 6.21 -35.38
CA ASP A 65 -9.25 6.12 -34.27
C ASP A 65 -7.78 6.07 -34.71
N GLN A 66 -7.48 5.22 -35.69
CA GLN A 66 -6.12 5.05 -36.21
C GLN A 66 -5.62 6.33 -36.89
N GLU A 67 -6.45 6.96 -37.71
CA GLU A 67 -6.10 8.21 -38.39
C GLU A 67 -5.84 9.35 -37.40
N ILE A 68 -6.68 9.48 -36.36
CA ILE A 68 -6.47 10.45 -35.27
C ILE A 68 -5.12 10.20 -34.60
N LYS A 69 -4.86 8.96 -34.18
CA LYS A 69 -3.65 8.59 -33.45
C LYS A 69 -2.39 8.72 -34.30
N GLU A 70 -2.44 8.33 -35.57
CA GLU A 70 -1.31 8.47 -36.50
C GLU A 70 -1.02 9.93 -36.80
N SER A 71 -2.06 10.76 -37.02
CA SER A 71 -1.90 12.20 -37.20
C SER A 71 -1.24 12.83 -35.97
N LEU A 72 -1.72 12.50 -34.76
CA LEU A 72 -1.15 12.99 -33.52
C LEU A 72 0.27 12.47 -33.27
N ALA A 73 0.55 11.20 -33.54
CA ALA A 73 1.86 10.58 -33.36
C ALA A 73 2.91 11.10 -34.34
N HIS A 74 2.52 11.51 -35.55
CA HIS A 74 3.41 12.13 -36.53
C HIS A 74 3.45 13.66 -36.45
N ALA A 75 2.64 14.28 -35.60
CA ALA A 75 2.61 15.74 -35.44
C ALA A 75 3.97 16.31 -34.99
N ARG A 76 4.77 15.51 -34.27
CA ARG A 76 6.12 15.84 -33.79
C ARG A 76 7.00 14.57 -33.78
N PRO A 77 8.34 14.70 -33.79
CA PRO A 77 9.24 13.55 -33.77
C PRO A 77 9.38 12.97 -32.34
N TYR A 78 8.27 12.50 -31.74
CA TYR A 78 8.25 12.02 -30.35
C TYR A 78 9.24 10.89 -30.09
N ALA A 79 9.43 9.98 -31.06
CA ALA A 79 10.40 8.90 -30.94
C ALA A 79 11.84 9.43 -30.78
N ASP A 80 12.20 10.49 -31.50
CA ASP A 80 13.51 11.13 -31.39
C ASP A 80 13.65 11.86 -30.05
N TRP A 81 12.60 12.54 -29.61
CA TRP A 81 12.58 13.21 -28.31
C TRP A 81 12.76 12.20 -27.17
N LEU A 82 11.98 11.11 -27.16
CA LEU A 82 12.09 10.05 -26.16
C LEU A 82 13.49 9.43 -26.14
N ARG A 83 14.09 9.14 -27.31
CA ARG A 83 15.46 8.61 -27.37
C ARG A 83 16.51 9.56 -26.78
N ARG A 84 16.28 10.86 -26.84
CA ARG A 84 17.22 11.88 -26.35
C ARG A 84 17.07 12.17 -24.85
N ILE A 85 15.85 12.15 -24.33
CA ILE A 85 15.56 12.64 -22.97
C ILE A 85 15.29 11.52 -21.96
N ASN A 86 14.88 10.34 -22.42
CA ASN A 86 14.53 9.25 -21.54
C ASN A 86 15.75 8.42 -21.17
N ILE A 87 16.04 8.38 -19.88
CA ILE A 87 17.15 7.63 -19.30
C ILE A 87 16.54 6.44 -18.58
N LYS A 88 16.79 5.22 -19.08
CA LYS A 88 16.30 4.00 -18.44
C LYS A 88 17.32 3.50 -17.43
N LEU A 89 16.98 3.52 -16.14
CA LEU A 89 17.89 3.12 -15.06
C LEU A 89 18.45 1.70 -15.26
N ASP A 90 17.61 0.80 -15.77
CA ASP A 90 17.96 -0.61 -16.00
C ASP A 90 19.05 -0.79 -17.06
N THR A 91 19.16 0.15 -18.01
CA THR A 91 20.16 0.13 -19.09
C THR A 91 21.50 0.73 -18.70
N LEU A 92 21.56 1.48 -17.58
CA LEU A 92 22.81 2.04 -17.09
C LEU A 92 23.69 0.93 -16.51
N GLU A 93 24.99 1.00 -16.75
CA GLU A 93 25.94 0.08 -16.13
C GLU A 93 25.99 0.33 -14.62
N ALA A 94 25.92 -0.75 -13.85
CA ALA A 94 26.12 -0.66 -12.41
C ALA A 94 27.54 -0.13 -12.13
N PRO A 95 27.72 0.76 -11.14
CA PRO A 95 29.05 1.25 -10.80
C PRO A 95 29.97 0.08 -10.41
N ALA A 96 31.22 0.09 -10.89
CA ALA A 96 32.20 -1.00 -10.70
C ALA A 96 32.50 -1.30 -9.21
N VAL A 97 32.25 -0.33 -8.35
CA VAL A 97 32.17 -0.54 -6.90
C VAL A 97 30.69 -0.40 -6.57
N VAL A 98 30.02 -1.51 -6.26
CA VAL A 98 28.72 -1.50 -5.57
C VAL A 98 29.02 -1.08 -4.12
N ASP A 99 29.36 0.20 -3.99
CA ASP A 99 29.47 1.00 -2.78
C ASP A 99 30.17 0.31 -1.58
N ALA A 100 31.49 0.14 -1.66
CA ALA A 100 32.34 -0.10 -0.49
C ALA A 100 32.15 1.01 0.57
N ALA A 101 31.74 2.22 0.15
CA ALA A 101 31.34 3.31 1.04
C ALA A 101 29.98 3.04 1.72
N ALA A 102 28.97 2.51 1.02
CA ALA A 102 27.68 2.19 1.65
C ALA A 102 27.72 0.91 2.51
N ALA A 103 28.73 0.05 2.31
CA ALA A 103 29.09 -1.01 3.26
C ALA A 103 29.87 -0.47 4.48
N ALA A 104 30.66 0.59 4.31
CA ALA A 104 31.40 1.27 5.38
C ALA A 104 30.52 2.19 6.24
N GLU A 105 29.37 2.64 5.73
CA GLU A 105 28.34 3.38 6.49
C GLU A 105 27.48 2.47 7.40
N ARG A 106 27.71 1.15 7.40
CA ARG A 106 27.03 0.23 8.32
C ARG A 106 27.59 0.42 9.72
N VAL A 107 26.92 1.24 10.52
CA VAL A 107 27.33 1.50 11.91
C VAL A 107 27.07 0.28 12.79
N GLU A 108 25.93 -0.38 12.59
CA GLU A 108 25.43 -1.43 13.49
C GLU A 108 25.26 -2.82 12.82
N PRO A 109 25.38 -3.92 13.58
CA PRO A 109 25.08 -5.27 13.13
C PRO A 109 23.70 -5.42 12.45
N LEU A 110 23.56 -6.44 11.59
CA LEU A 110 22.28 -6.72 10.91
C LEU A 110 21.14 -6.97 11.91
N LEU A 111 21.40 -7.75 12.96
CA LEU A 111 20.41 -8.12 13.96
C LEU A 111 19.87 -6.88 14.70
N ASP A 112 20.75 -6.01 15.17
CA ASP A 112 20.37 -4.80 15.93
C ASP A 112 19.53 -3.86 15.05
N ARG A 113 19.91 -3.71 13.77
CA ARG A 113 19.11 -2.93 12.81
C ARG A 113 17.74 -3.56 12.57
N GLN A 114 17.67 -4.88 12.38
CA GLN A 114 16.40 -5.59 12.25
C GLN A 114 15.50 -5.36 13.47
N GLN A 115 16.04 -5.45 14.68
CA GLN A 115 15.31 -5.21 15.92
C GLN A 115 14.87 -3.76 16.07
N ALA A 116 15.71 -2.78 15.70
CA ALA A 116 15.39 -1.36 15.78
C ALA A 116 14.21 -0.99 14.86
N PHE A 117 14.08 -1.68 13.72
CA PHE A 117 12.92 -1.57 12.81
C PHE A 117 11.79 -2.58 13.10
N GLY A 118 11.85 -3.25 14.26
CA GLY A 118 10.80 -4.16 14.75
C GLY A 118 10.57 -5.39 13.87
N TYR A 119 11.62 -5.95 13.27
CA TYR A 119 11.54 -7.23 12.57
C TYR A 119 11.39 -8.36 13.59
N THR A 120 10.57 -9.34 13.23
CA THR A 120 10.32 -10.55 14.02
C THR A 120 10.68 -11.80 13.23
N GLN A 121 10.77 -12.93 13.92
CA GLN A 121 10.91 -14.23 13.25
C GLN A 121 9.72 -14.55 12.35
N GLU A 122 8.52 -14.03 12.65
CA GLU A 122 7.34 -14.19 11.79
C GLU A 122 7.45 -13.38 10.50
N ASP A 123 7.98 -12.17 10.56
CA ASP A 123 8.27 -11.38 9.35
C ASP A 123 9.21 -12.17 8.43
N ILE A 124 10.27 -12.77 8.98
CA ILE A 124 11.19 -13.58 8.19
C ILE A 124 10.48 -14.80 7.60
N LYS A 125 9.78 -15.58 8.42
CA LYS A 125 9.20 -16.87 8.04
C LYS A 125 7.98 -16.77 7.14
N PHE A 126 7.05 -15.85 7.43
CA PHE A 126 5.77 -15.75 6.73
C PHE A 126 5.78 -14.72 5.61
N ILE A 127 6.67 -13.72 5.65
CA ILE A 127 6.72 -12.66 4.64
C ILE A 127 7.95 -12.79 3.76
N LEU A 128 9.16 -12.67 4.32
CA LEU A 128 10.38 -12.61 3.52
C LEU A 128 10.72 -13.95 2.86
N GLU A 129 10.59 -15.07 3.58
CA GLU A 129 10.94 -16.39 3.06
C GLU A 129 10.10 -16.78 1.83
N PRO A 130 8.76 -16.68 1.82
CA PRO A 130 7.96 -16.91 0.61
C PRO A 130 8.33 -15.95 -0.53
N MET A 131 8.46 -14.66 -0.23
CA MET A 131 8.80 -13.66 -1.25
C MET A 131 10.18 -13.91 -1.88
N GLY A 132 11.17 -14.34 -1.10
CA GLY A 132 12.50 -14.70 -1.59
C GLY A 132 12.53 -16.04 -2.34
N LYS A 133 11.80 -17.06 -1.86
CA LYS A 133 11.84 -18.41 -2.47
C LYS A 133 10.98 -18.52 -3.73
N SER A 134 9.73 -18.08 -3.70
CA SER A 134 8.77 -18.25 -4.80
C SER A 134 8.58 -16.99 -5.65
N GLY A 135 8.97 -15.81 -5.14
CA GLY A 135 8.67 -14.54 -5.80
C GLY A 135 7.19 -14.18 -5.74
N GLU A 136 6.49 -14.67 -4.71
CA GLU A 136 5.08 -14.40 -4.42
C GLU A 136 4.92 -14.09 -2.93
N GLU A 137 3.88 -13.33 -2.58
CA GLU A 137 3.58 -13.04 -1.18
C GLU A 137 3.13 -14.30 -0.42
N GLY A 138 3.35 -14.33 0.89
CA GLY A 138 2.85 -15.40 1.75
C GLY A 138 1.31 -15.46 1.73
N THR A 139 0.77 -16.67 1.60
CA THR A 139 -0.67 -16.91 1.71
C THR A 139 -1.01 -17.42 3.12
N GLY A 140 -2.08 -16.88 3.69
CA GLY A 140 -2.61 -17.26 4.99
C GLY A 140 -4.11 -17.56 4.93
N SER A 141 -4.69 -17.93 6.06
CA SER A 141 -6.14 -18.18 6.19
C SER A 141 -6.63 -17.71 7.55
N MET A 142 -7.96 -17.78 7.77
CA MET A 142 -8.67 -17.19 8.91
C MET A 142 -8.69 -15.65 8.91
N GLY A 143 -9.47 -15.06 9.81
CA GLY A 143 -9.54 -13.60 9.97
C GLY A 143 -8.41 -13.07 10.84
N ASN A 144 -8.12 -11.76 10.73
CA ASN A 144 -7.25 -11.09 11.68
C ASN A 144 -8.01 -10.87 12.99
N ASP A 145 -7.55 -11.53 14.05
CA ASP A 145 -8.10 -11.45 15.40
C ASP A 145 -7.12 -10.83 16.41
N SER A 146 -6.03 -10.22 15.94
CA SER A 146 -5.15 -9.34 16.72
C SER A 146 -5.81 -7.97 16.96
N PRO A 147 -5.38 -7.19 17.98
CA PRO A 147 -5.90 -5.86 18.23
C PRO A 147 -5.65 -4.91 17.07
N LEU A 148 -6.48 -3.87 16.96
CA LEU A 148 -6.12 -2.71 16.16
C LEU A 148 -4.81 -2.10 16.69
N ALA A 149 -3.99 -1.51 15.80
CA ALA A 149 -2.65 -1.01 16.17
C ALA A 149 -2.68 -0.10 17.41
N VAL A 150 -3.62 0.84 17.45
CA VAL A 150 -3.83 1.77 18.58
C VAL A 150 -4.24 1.11 19.91
N LEU A 151 -4.77 -0.11 19.87
CA LEU A 151 -5.19 -0.87 21.05
C LEU A 151 -4.16 -1.93 21.46
N SER A 152 -3.14 -2.16 20.63
CA SER A 152 -2.12 -3.17 20.89
C SER A 152 -1.24 -2.77 22.07
N SER A 153 -0.78 -3.77 22.82
CA SER A 153 0.24 -3.60 23.86
C SER A 153 1.68 -3.66 23.33
N LYS A 154 1.85 -3.98 22.04
CA LYS A 154 3.13 -4.08 21.33
C LYS A 154 3.31 -2.84 20.45
N ASN A 155 4.54 -2.35 20.33
CA ASN A 155 4.85 -1.24 19.43
C ASN A 155 4.57 -1.65 17.98
N LYS A 156 3.77 -0.87 17.25
CA LYS A 156 3.44 -1.16 15.84
C LYS A 156 4.16 -0.20 14.91
N PRO A 157 4.68 -0.70 13.76
CA PRO A 157 5.12 0.19 12.69
C PRO A 157 3.98 1.12 12.25
N LEU A 158 4.32 2.36 11.91
CA LEU A 158 3.34 3.39 11.52
C LEU A 158 2.45 2.94 10.34
N TYR A 159 2.95 2.05 9.46
CA TYR A 159 2.18 1.47 8.37
C TYR A 159 0.86 0.82 8.85
N ASN A 160 0.85 0.20 10.02
CA ASN A 160 -0.28 -0.59 10.53
C ASN A 160 -1.51 0.26 10.89
N TYR A 161 -1.33 1.58 11.03
CA TYR A 161 -2.40 2.54 11.28
C TYR A 161 -3.16 2.91 9.99
N PHE A 162 -2.65 2.56 8.80
CA PHE A 162 -3.28 2.84 7.52
C PHE A 162 -3.97 1.61 6.95
N ARG A 163 -5.25 1.74 6.60
CA ARG A 163 -6.06 0.68 5.99
C ARG A 163 -6.27 0.99 4.52
N GLN A 164 -5.98 0.02 3.66
CA GLN A 164 -6.17 0.14 2.21
C GLN A 164 -7.66 0.32 1.91
N LEU A 165 -8.00 1.41 1.24
CA LEU A 165 -9.34 1.57 0.68
C LEU A 165 -9.50 0.64 -0.53
N PHE A 166 -10.74 0.24 -0.79
CA PHE A 166 -11.08 -0.58 -1.94
C PHE A 166 -12.43 -0.15 -2.50
N ALA A 167 -12.62 -0.35 -3.80
CA ALA A 167 -13.83 0.06 -4.47
C ALA A 167 -14.96 -0.94 -4.18
N GLN A 168 -16.14 -0.40 -3.85
CA GLN A 168 -17.37 -1.17 -3.70
C GLN A 168 -18.46 -0.44 -4.47
N VAL A 169 -19.06 -1.12 -5.46
CA VAL A 169 -20.19 -0.62 -6.28
C VAL A 169 -19.86 0.54 -7.22
N THR A 170 -19.26 1.63 -6.72
CA THR A 170 -19.03 2.90 -7.45
C THR A 170 -18.17 2.73 -8.70
N ASN A 171 -17.14 1.89 -8.60
CA ASN A 171 -16.23 1.52 -9.65
C ASN A 171 -15.78 0.06 -9.43
N PRO A 172 -15.54 -0.72 -10.48
CA PRO A 172 -15.10 -2.10 -10.34
C PRO A 172 -13.60 -2.17 -10.03
N PRO A 173 -13.15 -3.12 -9.18
CA PRO A 173 -11.74 -3.51 -9.13
C PRO A 173 -11.30 -4.17 -10.44
N ILE A 174 -9.99 -4.22 -10.66
CA ILE A 174 -9.36 -4.88 -11.83
C ILE A 174 -8.79 -6.24 -11.40
N ASP A 175 -8.76 -7.22 -12.30
CA ASP A 175 -8.03 -8.48 -12.08
C ASP A 175 -6.53 -8.29 -12.38
N PRO A 176 -5.65 -8.27 -11.36
CA PRO A 176 -4.23 -7.98 -11.55
C PRO A 176 -3.45 -9.12 -12.21
N ILE A 177 -4.08 -10.28 -12.41
CA ILE A 177 -3.47 -11.46 -13.03
C ILE A 177 -3.95 -11.60 -14.47
N ARG A 178 -5.28 -11.63 -14.68
CA ARG A 178 -5.88 -11.85 -16.01
C ARG A 178 -5.84 -10.60 -16.89
N GLU A 179 -5.93 -9.42 -16.27
CA GLU A 179 -5.91 -8.12 -16.95
C GLU A 179 -4.57 -7.39 -16.72
N GLN A 180 -3.50 -8.13 -16.39
CA GLN A 180 -2.18 -7.55 -16.11
C GLN A 180 -1.66 -6.64 -17.23
N MET A 181 -2.02 -6.92 -18.49
CA MET A 181 -1.59 -6.12 -19.66
C MET A 181 -2.05 -4.65 -19.61
N VAL A 182 -3.13 -4.35 -18.88
CA VAL A 182 -3.58 -2.98 -18.67
C VAL A 182 -2.97 -2.36 -17.41
N MET A 183 -2.11 -3.06 -16.68
CA MET A 183 -1.45 -2.52 -15.50
C MET A 183 0.02 -2.17 -15.78
N SER A 184 0.56 -1.19 -15.04
CA SER A 184 1.97 -0.83 -15.15
C SER A 184 2.55 -0.34 -13.83
N LEU A 185 3.75 -0.83 -13.51
CA LEU A 185 4.55 -0.39 -12.38
C LEU A 185 5.64 0.61 -12.80
N VAL A 186 5.72 0.96 -14.09
CA VAL A 186 6.70 1.94 -14.56
C VAL A 186 6.53 3.23 -13.77
N SER A 187 7.65 3.75 -13.28
CA SER A 187 7.72 5.01 -12.54
C SER A 187 8.75 5.92 -13.20
N PHE A 188 8.56 7.22 -13.05
CA PHE A 188 9.52 8.23 -13.48
C PHE A 188 9.98 9.01 -12.27
N ILE A 189 11.27 8.96 -11.99
CA ILE A 189 11.89 9.65 -10.87
C ILE A 189 12.36 11.02 -11.36
N GLY A 190 11.94 12.09 -10.70
CA GLY A 190 12.47 13.42 -10.97
C GLY A 190 11.49 14.44 -11.54
N PRO A 191 11.98 15.44 -12.30
CA PRO A 191 11.19 16.58 -12.70
C PRO A 191 10.11 16.20 -13.71
N ARG A 192 8.93 16.80 -13.55
CA ARG A 192 7.78 16.64 -14.44
C ARG A 192 7.80 17.75 -15.50
N PRO A 193 7.53 17.41 -16.77
CA PRO A 193 7.47 18.39 -17.86
C PRO A 193 6.26 19.31 -17.69
N ASN A 194 6.32 20.47 -18.34
CA ASN A 194 5.17 21.35 -18.43
C ASN A 194 4.11 20.72 -19.34
N LEU A 195 2.90 20.50 -18.81
CA LEU A 195 1.79 19.89 -19.56
C LEU A 195 1.20 20.82 -20.64
N LEU A 196 1.41 22.13 -20.52
CA LEU A 196 0.86 23.14 -21.43
C LEU A 196 1.84 23.53 -22.55
N GLU A 197 3.13 23.19 -22.41
CA GLU A 197 4.17 23.59 -23.35
C GLU A 197 4.26 22.58 -24.51
N ILE A 198 3.51 22.84 -25.58
CA ILE A 198 3.44 21.96 -26.76
C ILE A 198 4.65 22.08 -27.70
N ASN A 199 5.50 23.11 -27.53
CA ASN A 199 6.63 23.40 -28.40
C ASN A 199 7.97 23.37 -27.64
N GLU A 200 8.06 22.67 -26.51
CA GLU A 200 9.29 22.62 -25.73
C GLU A 200 10.42 21.97 -26.55
N ILE A 201 11.39 22.79 -26.96
CA ILE A 201 12.51 22.36 -27.82
C ILE A 201 13.46 21.45 -27.03
N ASN A 202 13.52 21.61 -25.70
CA ASN A 202 14.38 20.85 -24.79
C ASN A 202 13.58 20.37 -23.56
N PRO A 203 12.75 19.33 -23.71
CA PRO A 203 12.01 18.78 -22.57
C PRO A 203 12.98 18.26 -21.49
N PRO A 204 12.60 18.37 -20.19
CA PRO A 204 13.46 17.91 -19.12
C PRO A 204 13.74 16.41 -19.26
N PHE A 205 14.95 16.00 -18.86
CA PHE A 205 15.30 14.58 -18.86
C PHE A 205 14.38 13.81 -17.91
N ARG A 206 14.09 12.57 -18.27
CA ARG A 206 13.20 11.68 -17.53
C ARG A 206 13.99 10.45 -17.12
N LEU A 207 13.99 10.12 -15.84
CA LEU A 207 14.59 8.87 -15.35
C LEU A 207 13.49 7.82 -15.20
N GLU A 208 13.45 6.87 -16.12
CA GLU A 208 12.49 5.76 -16.13
C GLU A 208 13.04 4.58 -15.33
N VAL A 209 12.20 4.04 -14.44
CA VAL A 209 12.40 2.75 -13.79
C VAL A 209 11.27 1.81 -14.19
N SER A 210 11.61 0.55 -14.49
CA SER A 210 10.63 -0.45 -14.90
C SER A 210 9.63 -0.81 -13.80
N GLN A 211 10.05 -0.62 -12.55
CA GLN A 211 9.24 -0.81 -11.35
C GLN A 211 9.77 0.07 -10.21
N PRO A 212 8.96 0.36 -9.17
CA PRO A 212 9.35 1.29 -8.12
C PRO A 212 10.27 0.68 -7.06
N VAL A 213 10.49 -0.64 -7.04
CA VAL A 213 11.35 -1.29 -6.05
C VAL A 213 12.77 -1.41 -6.60
N LEU A 214 13.73 -0.78 -5.91
CA LEU A 214 15.13 -0.76 -6.30
C LEU A 214 15.91 -1.83 -5.52
N ASP A 215 16.74 -2.60 -6.24
CA ASP A 215 17.77 -3.42 -5.63
C ASP A 215 19.02 -2.57 -5.29
N PHE A 216 20.08 -3.21 -4.76
CA PHE A 216 21.32 -2.53 -4.40
C PHE A 216 21.97 -1.81 -5.59
N ALA A 217 21.96 -2.44 -6.77
CA ALA A 217 22.55 -1.86 -7.98
C ALA A 217 21.72 -0.65 -8.46
N GLY A 218 20.39 -0.76 -8.44
CA GLY A 218 19.46 0.33 -8.74
C GLY A 218 19.68 1.52 -7.83
N MET A 219 19.78 1.31 -6.52
CA MET A 219 20.04 2.39 -5.57
C MET A 219 21.41 3.04 -5.79
N ALA A 220 22.47 2.25 -6.03
CA ALA A 220 23.79 2.77 -6.32
C ALA A 220 23.81 3.64 -7.60
N LYS A 221 23.05 3.26 -8.63
CA LYS A 221 22.87 4.07 -9.85
C LYS A 221 22.18 5.41 -9.56
N ILE A 222 21.15 5.42 -8.70
CA ILE A 222 20.46 6.66 -8.28
C ILE A 222 21.41 7.58 -7.51
N ARG A 223 22.18 7.05 -6.56
CA ARG A 223 23.16 7.84 -5.80
C ARG A 223 24.23 8.45 -6.72
N ASN A 224 24.64 7.72 -7.77
CA ASN A 224 25.64 8.16 -8.75
C ASN A 224 25.05 8.80 -10.02
N ILE A 225 23.78 9.22 -10.02
CA ILE A 225 23.07 9.62 -11.25
C ILE A 225 23.73 10.78 -12.00
N ALA A 226 24.39 11.69 -11.29
CA ALA A 226 25.11 12.82 -11.89
C ALA A 226 26.20 12.38 -12.87
N ARG A 227 26.88 11.26 -12.58
CA ARG A 227 27.91 10.68 -13.45
C ARG A 227 27.34 10.22 -14.79
N TYR A 228 26.17 9.58 -14.77
CA TYR A 228 25.54 9.04 -15.97
C TYR A 228 24.86 10.11 -16.83
N THR A 229 24.51 11.24 -16.22
CA THR A 229 23.68 12.27 -16.86
C THR A 229 24.41 13.57 -17.15
N GLN A 230 25.74 13.61 -16.97
CA GLN A 230 26.55 14.83 -17.11
C GLN A 230 26.00 15.98 -16.23
N ASN A 231 25.70 15.69 -14.96
CA ASN A 231 25.15 16.61 -13.96
C ASN A 231 23.74 17.17 -14.26
N LYS A 232 23.00 16.60 -15.22
CA LYS A 232 21.61 16.98 -15.51
C LYS A 232 20.63 16.41 -14.48
N PHE A 233 20.91 15.21 -13.97
CA PHE A 233 20.31 14.70 -12.75
C PHE A 233 21.30 14.82 -11.59
N ARG A 234 20.79 15.18 -10.43
CA ARG A 234 21.56 15.27 -9.18
C ARG A 234 20.70 14.73 -8.06
N SER A 235 21.29 13.86 -7.26
CA SER A 235 20.68 13.32 -6.05
C SER A 235 21.26 14.01 -4.81
N ALA A 236 20.41 14.20 -3.80
CA ALA A 236 20.84 14.58 -2.45
C ALA A 236 20.18 13.64 -1.44
N GLU A 237 20.93 13.30 -0.39
CA GLU A 237 20.46 12.43 0.69
C GLU A 237 19.95 13.27 1.85
N LEU A 238 18.76 12.92 2.34
CA LEU A 238 18.10 13.47 3.50
C LEU A 238 18.08 12.39 4.57
N ASP A 239 18.96 12.56 5.56
CA ASP A 239 19.11 11.65 6.69
C ASP A 239 17.96 11.83 7.69
N ILE A 240 17.08 10.83 7.82
CA ILE A 240 15.91 10.93 8.71
C ILE A 240 16.21 10.47 10.15
N CYS A 241 17.47 10.22 10.49
CA CYS A 241 17.88 9.88 11.85
C CYS A 241 18.26 11.12 12.65
N TYR A 242 17.92 11.14 13.95
CA TYR A 242 18.32 12.21 14.88
C TYR A 242 18.81 11.63 16.21
N PRO A 243 19.55 12.42 17.03
CA PRO A 243 20.07 11.94 18.31
C PRO A 243 18.96 11.41 19.22
N ALA A 244 19.09 10.18 19.71
CA ALA A 244 18.09 9.54 20.57
C ALA A 244 17.85 10.30 21.89
N GLU A 245 18.84 11.09 22.33
CA GLU A 245 18.75 12.00 23.48
C GLU A 245 17.69 13.11 23.33
N TRP A 246 17.32 13.49 22.09
CA TRP A 246 16.27 14.49 21.87
C TRP A 246 14.86 13.97 22.21
N GLY A 247 14.73 12.66 22.46
CA GLY A 247 13.47 12.03 22.79
C GLY A 247 12.44 12.13 21.68
N ASN A 248 11.18 11.87 22.01
CA ASN A 248 10.07 11.93 21.06
C ASN A 248 9.71 13.38 20.67
N GLU A 249 9.89 14.35 21.56
CA GLU A 249 9.59 15.76 21.32
C GLU A 249 10.47 16.38 20.22
N GLY A 250 11.69 15.86 20.02
CA GLY A 250 12.60 16.31 18.96
C GLY A 250 12.12 16.05 17.53
N VAL A 251 11.11 15.19 17.34
CA VAL A 251 10.64 14.76 16.01
C VAL A 251 10.16 15.93 15.16
N GLU A 252 9.42 16.89 15.73
CA GLU A 252 8.87 17.99 14.95
C GLU A 252 9.96 18.97 14.48
N ALA A 253 10.94 19.25 15.34
CA ALA A 253 12.09 20.08 14.98
C ALA A 253 12.91 19.42 13.86
N ARG A 254 13.12 18.09 13.93
CA ARG A 254 13.83 17.37 12.88
C ARG A 254 13.03 17.32 11.57
N LEU A 255 11.72 17.09 11.62
CA LEU A 255 10.86 17.13 10.43
C LEU A 255 10.87 18.52 9.77
N ALA A 256 10.78 19.59 10.55
CA ALA A 256 10.87 20.95 10.02
C ALA A 256 12.23 21.23 9.35
N SER A 257 13.33 20.78 9.97
CA SER A 257 14.67 20.84 9.37
C SER A 257 14.74 20.05 8.07
N LEU A 258 14.21 18.83 8.02
CA LEU A 258 14.20 17.99 6.81
C LEU A 258 13.42 18.64 5.66
N CYS A 259 12.28 19.27 5.96
CA CYS A 259 11.51 20.02 4.97
C CYS A 259 12.30 21.21 4.41
N ALA A 260 13.01 21.96 5.27
CA ALA A 260 13.87 23.06 4.85
C ALA A 260 15.09 22.57 4.03
N ASP A 261 15.73 21.48 4.45
CA ASP A 261 16.84 20.85 3.74
C ASP A 261 16.41 20.37 2.35
N ALA A 262 15.22 19.75 2.25
CA ALA A 262 14.61 19.34 0.99
C ALA A 262 14.34 20.54 0.08
N GLU A 263 13.74 21.61 0.59
CA GLU A 263 13.48 22.84 -0.15
C GLU A 263 14.79 23.45 -0.68
N ASN A 264 15.80 23.60 0.18
CA ASN A 264 17.12 24.12 -0.19
C ASN A 264 17.81 23.24 -1.25
N ALA A 265 17.76 21.92 -1.11
CA ALA A 265 18.34 21.01 -2.09
C ALA A 265 17.68 21.16 -3.46
N VAL A 266 16.35 21.24 -3.52
CA VAL A 266 15.61 21.42 -4.79
C VAL A 266 15.89 22.78 -5.43
N LEU A 267 15.94 23.84 -4.62
CA LEU A 267 16.30 25.18 -5.10
C LEU A 267 17.76 25.24 -5.57
N GLY A 268 18.66 24.46 -4.95
CA GLY A 268 20.04 24.25 -5.36
C GLY A 268 20.24 23.42 -6.63
N GLY A 269 19.15 22.94 -7.26
CA GLY A 269 19.18 22.21 -8.52
C GLY A 269 19.26 20.68 -8.38
N THR A 270 19.09 20.15 -7.16
CA THR A 270 18.86 18.72 -6.95
C THR A 270 17.48 18.33 -7.45
N ASN A 271 17.39 17.20 -8.15
CA ASN A 271 16.14 16.73 -8.74
C ASN A 271 15.78 15.28 -8.37
N ILE A 272 16.57 14.65 -7.50
CA ILE A 272 16.21 13.43 -6.78
C ILE A 272 16.56 13.62 -5.31
N LEU A 273 15.58 13.50 -4.42
CA LEU A 273 15.82 13.47 -2.97
C LEU A 273 15.72 12.04 -2.50
N ILE A 274 16.75 11.57 -1.80
CA ILE A 274 16.82 10.25 -1.19
C ILE A 274 16.50 10.42 0.29
N VAL A 275 15.34 9.97 0.74
CA VAL A 275 14.94 9.95 2.15
C VAL A 275 15.48 8.66 2.75
N SER A 276 16.49 8.75 3.64
CA SER A 276 17.26 7.59 4.10
C SER A 276 17.34 7.48 5.63
N ASP A 277 17.04 6.28 6.16
CA ASP A 277 17.26 5.91 7.57
C ASP A 277 18.53 5.07 7.80
N ARG A 278 19.41 5.01 6.79
CA ARG A 278 20.62 4.15 6.79
C ARG A 278 21.59 4.46 7.93
N LYS A 279 21.58 5.70 8.44
CA LYS A 279 22.45 6.20 9.53
C LYS A 279 21.89 5.94 10.93
N LEU A 280 20.94 5.02 11.06
CA LEU A 280 20.50 4.51 12.36
C LEU A 280 21.68 3.88 13.10
N ALA A 281 21.84 4.25 14.37
CA ALA A 281 22.91 3.81 15.26
C ALA A 281 22.40 3.79 16.71
N ALA A 282 23.12 3.19 17.64
CA ALA A 282 22.69 3.12 19.04
C ALA A 282 22.27 4.50 19.64
N ASP A 283 22.98 5.56 19.27
CA ASP A 283 22.73 6.95 19.68
C ASP A 283 21.82 7.75 18.73
N ARG A 284 21.38 7.16 17.61
CA ARG A 284 20.59 7.84 16.57
C ARG A 284 19.37 7.04 16.16
N VAL A 285 18.19 7.56 16.51
CA VAL A 285 16.90 6.94 16.17
C VAL A 285 16.39 7.42 14.82
N ALA A 286 15.81 6.52 14.03
CA ALA A 286 15.16 6.86 12.76
C ALA A 286 13.73 7.36 12.98
N ILE A 287 13.37 8.47 12.33
CA ILE A 287 11.95 8.83 12.16
C ILE A 287 11.31 7.74 11.28
N PRO A 288 10.07 7.29 11.57
CA PRO A 288 9.36 6.38 10.66
C PRO A 288 9.39 6.91 9.22
N ALA A 289 9.94 6.13 8.28
CA ALA A 289 10.22 6.59 6.93
C ALA A 289 8.98 7.14 6.21
N LEU A 290 7.81 6.59 6.50
CA LEU A 290 6.52 7.09 6.02
C LEU A 290 6.23 8.52 6.48
N LEU A 291 6.45 8.83 7.76
CA LEU A 291 6.20 10.15 8.33
C LEU A 291 7.14 11.19 7.70
N ALA A 292 8.44 10.87 7.62
CA ALA A 292 9.42 11.77 7.02
C ALA A 292 9.15 11.99 5.52
N LEU A 293 8.85 10.92 4.78
CA LEU A 293 8.46 11.01 3.36
C LEU A 293 7.25 11.92 3.18
N SER A 294 6.19 11.71 3.94
CA SER A 294 4.93 12.44 3.74
C SER A 294 5.08 13.91 4.13
N ALA A 295 5.81 14.22 5.21
CA ALA A 295 6.16 15.59 5.58
C ALA A 295 6.91 16.33 4.46
N ILE A 296 7.95 15.70 3.88
CA ILE A 296 8.72 16.26 2.77
C ILE A 296 7.83 16.41 1.52
N HIS A 297 7.02 15.40 1.21
CA HIS A 297 6.11 15.42 0.07
C HIS A 297 5.14 16.60 0.14
N GLN A 298 4.42 16.74 1.26
CA GLN A 298 3.43 17.80 1.47
C GLN A 298 4.08 19.19 1.44
N HIS A 299 5.20 19.36 2.15
CA HIS A 299 5.94 20.63 2.14
C HIS A 299 6.34 21.05 0.72
N LEU A 300 6.88 20.13 -0.08
CA LEU A 300 7.25 20.43 -1.47
C LEU A 300 6.03 20.69 -2.36
N VAL A 301 4.87 20.09 -2.08
CA VAL A 301 3.62 20.39 -2.79
C VAL A 301 3.15 21.80 -2.47
N GLU A 302 3.11 22.18 -1.19
CA GLU A 302 2.72 23.51 -0.74
C GLU A 302 3.62 24.62 -1.30
N LYS A 303 4.93 24.35 -1.41
CA LYS A 303 5.90 25.26 -2.01
C LYS A 303 5.90 25.28 -3.55
N GLY A 304 5.11 24.42 -4.19
CA GLY A 304 5.12 24.28 -5.66
C GLY A 304 6.41 23.68 -6.22
N LEU A 305 7.20 22.99 -5.40
CA LEU A 305 8.50 22.42 -5.75
C LEU A 305 8.44 20.91 -6.05
N ARG A 306 7.36 20.21 -5.68
CA ARG A 306 7.25 18.75 -5.84
C ARG A 306 7.35 18.28 -7.30
N THR A 307 6.98 19.11 -8.27
CA THR A 307 7.13 18.81 -9.71
C THR A 307 8.56 18.92 -10.21
N ARG A 308 9.48 19.51 -9.45
CA ARG A 308 10.89 19.71 -9.82
C ARG A 308 11.82 18.59 -9.36
N THR A 309 11.35 17.70 -8.48
CA THR A 309 12.16 16.64 -7.90
C THR A 309 11.39 15.35 -7.75
N GLY A 310 12.11 14.24 -7.78
CA GLY A 310 11.61 12.93 -7.39
C GLY A 310 11.95 12.59 -5.95
N LEU A 311 11.17 11.69 -5.35
CA LEU A 311 11.39 11.19 -3.99
C LEU A 311 11.68 9.69 -4.04
N VAL A 312 12.86 9.31 -3.57
CA VAL A 312 13.30 7.92 -3.42
C VAL A 312 13.45 7.63 -1.93
N VAL A 313 12.87 6.54 -1.45
CA VAL A 313 12.95 6.15 -0.04
C VAL A 313 13.93 4.99 0.09
N GLU A 314 15.02 5.20 0.82
CA GLU A 314 15.94 4.13 1.25
C GLU A 314 15.63 3.82 2.72
N THR A 315 15.02 2.66 2.98
CA THR A 315 14.50 2.38 4.33
C THR A 315 14.72 0.96 4.81
N GLY A 316 15.03 0.85 6.10
CA GLY A 316 15.07 -0.38 6.85
C GLY A 316 13.68 -0.90 7.26
N SER A 317 12.61 -0.10 7.24
CA SER A 317 11.30 -0.51 7.76
C SER A 317 10.37 -1.19 6.73
N ALA A 318 10.64 -1.05 5.43
CA ALA A 318 9.79 -1.61 4.37
C ALA A 318 10.11 -3.09 4.08
N ARG A 319 9.14 -3.97 4.33
CA ARG A 319 9.30 -5.43 4.14
C ARG A 319 8.04 -6.12 3.61
N GLU A 320 6.86 -5.61 3.93
CA GLU A 320 5.58 -6.11 3.41
C GLU A 320 5.06 -5.29 2.23
N VAL A 321 4.31 -5.92 1.33
CA VAL A 321 3.62 -5.25 0.20
C VAL A 321 2.85 -4.00 0.66
N HIS A 322 2.22 -4.07 1.84
CA HIS A 322 1.49 -2.95 2.41
C HIS A 322 2.40 -1.74 2.66
N HIS A 323 3.62 -1.93 3.19
CA HIS A 323 4.56 -0.84 3.47
C HIS A 323 4.92 -0.08 2.18
N PHE A 324 5.20 -0.80 1.09
CA PHE A 324 5.48 -0.20 -0.22
C PHE A 324 4.26 0.54 -0.78
N ALA A 325 3.06 -0.01 -0.62
CA ALA A 325 1.84 0.65 -1.08
C ALA A 325 1.58 1.95 -0.31
N VAL A 326 1.82 1.97 1.01
CA VAL A 326 1.64 3.18 1.82
C VAL A 326 2.69 4.23 1.43
N LEU A 327 3.99 3.86 1.34
CA LEU A 327 5.04 4.78 0.87
C LEU A 327 4.73 5.36 -0.52
N ALA A 328 4.25 4.54 -1.45
CA ALA A 328 3.82 5.01 -2.76
C ALA A 328 2.65 6.01 -2.65
N GLY A 329 1.62 5.65 -1.89
CA GLY A 329 0.42 6.48 -1.69
C GLY A 329 0.70 7.87 -1.12
N TYR A 330 1.82 8.02 -0.40
CA TYR A 330 2.28 9.29 0.19
C TYR A 330 3.49 9.92 -0.53
N GLY A 331 3.80 9.46 -1.75
CA GLY A 331 4.61 10.23 -2.70
C GLY A 331 5.97 9.67 -3.06
N ALA A 332 6.33 8.46 -2.62
CA ALA A 332 7.53 7.78 -3.08
C ALA A 332 7.38 7.37 -4.56
N GLU A 333 8.37 7.73 -5.39
CA GLU A 333 8.45 7.32 -6.79
C GLU A 333 9.28 6.04 -6.96
N ALA A 334 10.19 5.78 -6.01
CA ALA A 334 10.89 4.52 -5.86
C ALA A 334 11.25 4.25 -4.40
N ILE A 335 11.39 2.98 -4.03
CA ILE A 335 11.71 2.50 -2.70
C ILE A 335 12.85 1.48 -2.78
N HIS A 336 13.91 1.67 -2.01
CA HIS A 336 14.99 0.73 -1.78
C HIS A 336 14.89 0.14 -0.36
N PRO A 337 14.39 -1.09 -0.20
CA PRO A 337 14.19 -1.72 1.10
C PRO A 337 15.47 -2.43 1.58
N TYR A 338 16.55 -1.67 1.82
CA TYR A 338 17.89 -2.24 1.99
C TYR A 338 17.95 -3.34 3.05
N LEU A 339 17.27 -3.16 4.20
CA LEU A 339 17.36 -4.12 5.31
C LEU A 339 16.65 -5.44 5.00
N ALA A 340 15.51 -5.38 4.29
CA ALA A 340 14.83 -6.58 3.81
C ALA A 340 15.70 -7.35 2.81
N LEU A 341 16.38 -6.64 1.91
CA LEU A 341 17.30 -7.27 0.95
C LEU A 341 18.52 -7.89 1.65
N GLU A 342 19.16 -7.17 2.59
CA GLU A 342 20.28 -7.71 3.37
C GLU A 342 19.87 -8.94 4.19
N THR A 343 18.64 -8.94 4.73
CA THR A 343 18.07 -10.10 5.43
C THR A 343 17.95 -11.31 4.51
N LEU A 344 17.46 -11.10 3.29
CA LEU A 344 17.32 -12.17 2.28
C LEU A 344 18.67 -12.71 1.81
N GLU A 345 19.67 -11.83 1.62
CA GLU A 345 21.04 -12.27 1.29
C GLU A 345 21.62 -13.13 2.42
N HIS A 346 21.42 -12.73 3.68
CA HIS A 346 21.86 -13.50 4.84
C HIS A 346 21.18 -14.88 4.92
N MET A 347 19.89 -14.98 4.55
CA MET A 347 19.13 -16.24 4.54
C MET A 347 19.54 -17.20 3.41
N ALA A 348 20.08 -16.68 2.30
CA ALA A 348 20.26 -17.46 1.09
C ALA A 348 21.47 -18.42 1.13
N GLY A 349 22.41 -18.20 2.04
CA GLY A 349 23.58 -19.07 2.28
C GLY A 349 24.71 -18.95 1.26
N ASP A 350 24.42 -18.61 0.01
CA ASP A 350 25.40 -18.34 -1.05
C ASP A 350 24.99 -17.16 -1.97
N ALA A 351 25.92 -16.68 -2.79
CA ALA A 351 25.73 -15.50 -3.64
C ALA A 351 24.73 -15.70 -4.80
N GLU A 352 24.61 -16.91 -5.34
CA GLU A 352 23.68 -17.20 -6.44
C GLU A 352 22.25 -17.22 -5.92
N ALA A 353 22.03 -17.89 -4.80
CA ALA A 353 20.76 -17.90 -4.09
C ALA A 353 20.38 -16.50 -3.62
N ALA A 354 21.34 -15.71 -3.11
CA ALA A 354 21.11 -14.33 -2.67
C ALA A 354 20.58 -13.45 -3.81
N ALA A 355 21.26 -13.47 -4.98
CA ALA A 355 20.81 -12.73 -6.16
C ALA A 355 19.42 -13.16 -6.63
N LYS A 356 19.12 -14.47 -6.55
CA LYS A 356 17.79 -15.00 -6.87
C LYS A 356 16.73 -14.53 -5.87
N TYR A 357 17.02 -14.53 -4.58
CA TYR A 357 16.10 -14.11 -3.52
C TYR A 357 15.75 -12.63 -3.65
N VAL A 358 16.74 -11.77 -3.90
CA VAL A 358 16.52 -10.33 -4.16
C VAL A 358 15.60 -10.14 -5.37
N LYS A 359 15.89 -10.81 -6.49
CA LYS A 359 15.06 -10.73 -7.71
C LYS A 359 13.63 -11.21 -7.46
N HIS A 360 13.47 -12.30 -6.72
CA HIS A 360 12.16 -12.85 -6.36
C HIS A 360 11.39 -11.91 -5.45
N PHE A 361 12.02 -11.35 -4.42
CA PHE A 361 11.39 -10.40 -3.52
C PHE A 361 10.88 -9.16 -4.28
N VAL A 362 11.71 -8.56 -5.13
CA VAL A 362 11.33 -7.44 -5.98
C VAL A 362 10.11 -7.79 -6.85
N LYS A 363 10.11 -8.97 -7.48
CA LYS A 363 8.96 -9.48 -8.25
C LYS A 363 7.70 -9.67 -7.39
N ALA A 364 7.84 -10.21 -6.18
CA ALA A 364 6.74 -10.45 -5.25
C ALA A 364 6.08 -9.14 -4.84
N VAL A 365 6.89 -8.13 -4.48
CA VAL A 365 6.39 -6.79 -4.15
C VAL A 365 5.71 -6.15 -5.36
N GLY A 366 6.27 -6.27 -6.57
CA GLY A 366 5.64 -5.77 -7.79
C GLY A 366 4.27 -6.39 -8.05
N LYS A 367 4.15 -7.72 -7.95
CA LYS A 367 2.84 -8.41 -8.03
C LYS A 367 1.88 -7.92 -6.94
N GLY A 368 2.38 -7.78 -5.71
CA GLY A 368 1.60 -7.28 -4.58
C GLY A 368 1.09 -5.85 -4.78
N LEU A 369 1.90 -4.96 -5.34
CA LEU A 369 1.49 -3.59 -5.67
C LEU A 369 0.39 -3.59 -6.74
N MET A 370 0.52 -4.40 -7.80
CA MET A 370 -0.57 -4.55 -8.79
C MET A 370 -1.86 -5.00 -8.11
N LYS A 371 -1.80 -5.98 -7.21
CA LYS A 371 -2.96 -6.41 -6.42
C LYS A 371 -3.56 -5.27 -5.59
N VAL A 372 -2.74 -4.49 -4.87
CA VAL A 372 -3.25 -3.40 -4.02
C VAL A 372 -3.91 -2.30 -4.87
N MET A 373 -3.27 -1.87 -5.96
CA MET A 373 -3.85 -0.86 -6.86
C MET A 373 -5.16 -1.34 -7.49
N SER A 374 -5.23 -2.62 -7.86
CA SER A 374 -6.39 -3.18 -8.55
C SER A 374 -7.64 -3.22 -7.66
N LYS A 375 -7.50 -3.23 -6.32
CA LYS A 375 -8.62 -3.13 -5.37
C LYS A 375 -9.45 -1.85 -5.55
N MET A 376 -8.83 -0.76 -5.99
CA MET A 376 -9.51 0.51 -6.31
C MET A 376 -9.74 0.69 -7.82
N GLY A 377 -9.38 -0.30 -8.65
CA GLY A 377 -9.43 -0.19 -10.10
C GLY A 377 -8.36 0.73 -10.68
N ILE A 378 -7.25 0.95 -9.97
CA ILE A 378 -6.13 1.78 -10.45
C ILE A 378 -5.16 0.90 -11.25
N SER A 379 -4.78 1.36 -12.43
CA SER A 379 -3.94 0.59 -13.36
C SER A 379 -2.46 0.95 -13.34
N THR A 380 -2.08 2.15 -12.90
CA THR A 380 -0.71 2.65 -13.04
C THR A 380 -0.13 3.13 -11.73
N TYR A 381 1.09 2.72 -11.43
CA TYR A 381 1.82 3.17 -10.24
C TYR A 381 1.92 4.70 -10.19
N MET A 382 2.22 5.35 -11.31
CA MET A 382 2.28 6.82 -11.40
C MET A 382 1.00 7.54 -10.94
N SER A 383 -0.18 6.93 -11.15
CA SER A 383 -1.46 7.50 -10.72
C SER A 383 -1.78 7.15 -9.27
N TYR A 384 -1.20 6.07 -8.76
CA TYR A 384 -1.31 5.65 -7.37
C TYR A 384 -0.38 6.48 -6.46
N THR A 385 0.78 6.91 -6.98
CA THR A 385 1.75 7.72 -6.23
C THR A 385 1.14 9.05 -5.80
N GLY A 386 1.08 9.29 -4.49
CA GLY A 386 0.49 10.51 -3.91
C GLY A 386 -1.04 10.52 -3.87
N ALA A 387 -1.73 9.44 -4.27
CA ALA A 387 -3.18 9.40 -4.32
C ALA A 387 -3.86 9.14 -2.97
N GLN A 388 -3.09 8.76 -1.93
CA GLN A 388 -3.58 8.53 -0.56
C GLN A 388 -4.82 7.61 -0.49
N ILE A 389 -4.75 6.42 -1.10
CA ILE A 389 -5.85 5.44 -1.12
C ILE A 389 -5.93 4.65 0.20
N PHE A 390 -5.98 5.39 1.31
CA PHE A 390 -5.92 4.86 2.67
C PHE A 390 -6.85 5.60 3.62
N GLU A 391 -7.31 4.89 4.65
CA GLU A 391 -7.95 5.47 5.84
C GLU A 391 -7.04 5.24 7.04
N ALA A 392 -6.88 6.26 7.88
CA ALA A 392 -6.14 6.13 9.13
C ALA A 392 -7.06 5.71 10.28
N VAL A 393 -6.64 4.73 11.07
CA VAL A 393 -7.38 4.27 12.26
C VAL A 393 -6.47 4.36 13.47
N GLY A 394 -6.82 5.22 14.43
CA GLY A 394 -6.08 5.41 15.67
C GLY A 394 -5.02 6.51 15.63
N LEU A 395 -5.10 7.44 14.67
CA LEU A 395 -4.21 8.60 14.56
C LEU A 395 -5.02 9.89 14.77
N LYS A 396 -4.50 10.85 15.54
CA LYS A 396 -5.15 12.16 15.75
C LYS A 396 -5.28 12.92 14.44
N GLN A 397 -6.41 13.59 14.20
CA GLN A 397 -6.60 14.37 12.97
C GLN A 397 -5.55 15.48 12.83
N ALA A 398 -5.10 16.10 13.92
CA ALA A 398 -4.03 17.11 13.88
C ALA A 398 -2.69 16.60 13.29
N LEU A 399 -2.35 15.32 13.52
CA LEU A 399 -1.19 14.67 12.90
C LEU A 399 -1.42 14.49 11.39
N LEU A 400 -2.62 14.06 11.01
CA LEU A 400 -2.99 13.81 9.62
C LEU A 400 -3.07 15.11 8.82
N ASP A 401 -3.69 16.15 9.36
CA ASP A 401 -3.80 17.45 8.71
C ASP A 401 -2.43 18.04 8.38
N LYS A 402 -1.45 17.84 9.26
CA LYS A 402 -0.09 18.38 9.14
C LYS A 402 0.82 17.56 8.22
N TYR A 403 0.79 16.23 8.34
CA TYR A 403 1.78 15.37 7.66
C TYR A 403 1.19 14.45 6.60
N PHE A 404 -0.12 14.20 6.62
CA PHE A 404 -0.84 13.29 5.72
C PHE A 404 -2.11 13.96 5.15
N THR A 405 -2.02 15.25 4.81
CA THR A 405 -3.15 16.12 4.49
C THR A 405 -4.05 15.49 3.41
N GLY A 406 -5.34 15.36 3.72
CA GLY A 406 -6.34 14.69 2.87
C GLY A 406 -6.76 13.31 3.37
N THR A 407 -6.00 12.70 4.28
CA THR A 407 -6.34 11.40 4.87
C THR A 407 -7.34 11.56 6.02
N THR A 408 -8.39 10.73 6.01
CA THR A 408 -9.43 10.75 7.05
C THR A 408 -9.11 9.80 8.20
N SER A 409 -9.52 10.16 9.41
CA SER A 409 -9.64 9.23 10.53
C SER A 409 -10.98 9.36 11.24
N GLN A 410 -11.74 8.26 11.29
CA GLN A 410 -13.02 8.20 12.02
C GLN A 410 -12.83 7.93 13.52
N VAL A 411 -11.69 7.32 13.88
CA VAL A 411 -11.34 6.96 15.25
C VAL A 411 -9.93 7.47 15.49
N GLU A 412 -9.84 8.59 16.22
CA GLU A 412 -8.56 9.18 16.59
C GLU A 412 -7.82 8.33 17.64
N GLY A 413 -6.55 8.66 17.87
CA GLY A 413 -5.74 7.98 18.87
C GLY A 413 -4.45 8.72 19.18
N ILE A 414 -3.32 8.19 18.69
CA ILE A 414 -2.00 8.71 18.98
C ILE A 414 -1.61 9.90 18.08
N GLY A 415 -0.79 10.81 18.59
CA GLY A 415 -0.23 11.93 17.84
C GLY A 415 1.22 11.66 17.39
N VAL A 416 1.88 12.69 16.85
CA VAL A 416 3.24 12.57 16.32
C VAL A 416 4.27 12.15 17.38
N PHE A 417 4.12 12.65 18.61
CA PHE A 417 5.04 12.35 19.71
C PHE A 417 4.88 10.91 20.20
N GLU A 418 3.66 10.39 20.23
CA GLU A 418 3.41 9.01 20.61
C GLU A 418 3.85 8.03 19.50
N VAL A 419 3.65 8.37 18.22
CA VAL A 419 4.21 7.61 17.08
C VAL A 419 5.73 7.52 17.19
N MET A 420 6.40 8.62 17.55
CA MET A 420 7.85 8.61 17.73
C MET A 420 8.28 7.84 18.99
N GLU A 421 7.50 7.92 20.07
CA GLU A 421 7.75 7.15 21.29
C GLU A 421 7.71 5.63 21.03
N GLU A 422 6.79 5.14 20.19
CA GLU A 422 6.79 3.73 19.76
C GLU A 422 8.09 3.33 19.05
N ALA A 423 8.59 4.18 18.14
CA ALA A 423 9.85 3.96 17.44
C ALA A 423 11.05 3.99 18.40
N ILE A 424 11.07 4.93 19.36
CA ILE A 424 12.12 5.04 20.39
C ILE A 424 12.12 3.82 21.32
N ARG A 425 10.95 3.26 21.67
CA ARG A 425 10.87 2.04 22.49
C ARG A 425 11.45 0.84 21.76
N LEU A 426 11.17 0.68 20.48
CA LEU A 426 11.78 -0.37 19.65
C LEU A 426 13.30 -0.17 19.55
N HIS A 427 13.74 1.05 19.30
CA HIS A 427 15.16 1.41 19.25
C HIS A 427 15.89 1.07 20.56
N LYS A 428 15.34 1.51 21.71
CA LYS A 428 15.91 1.21 23.02
C LYS A 428 15.96 -0.28 23.32
N ALA A 429 14.94 -1.05 22.90
CA ALA A 429 14.92 -2.49 23.08
C ALA A 429 16.01 -3.18 22.24
N ALA A 430 16.19 -2.76 20.99
CA ALA A 430 17.22 -3.29 20.08
C ALA A 430 18.65 -3.10 20.59
N PHE A 431 18.93 -1.96 21.23
CA PHE A 431 20.26 -1.66 21.81
C PHE A 431 20.32 -1.93 23.33
N SER A 432 19.39 -2.73 23.86
CA SER A 432 19.37 -3.11 25.27
C SER A 432 20.22 -4.34 25.55
N ALA A 433 20.47 -4.61 26.84
CA ALA A 433 21.12 -5.85 27.29
C ALA A 433 20.12 -7.01 27.48
N ASP A 434 18.99 -7.03 26.76
CA ASP A 434 18.00 -8.11 26.86
C ASP A 434 18.60 -9.44 26.35
N PRO A 435 18.72 -10.47 27.20
CA PRO A 435 19.29 -11.76 26.80
C PRO A 435 18.53 -12.46 25.66
N VAL A 436 17.22 -12.19 25.50
CA VAL A 436 16.41 -12.78 24.43
C VAL A 436 16.74 -12.13 23.10
N LEU A 437 16.99 -10.82 23.08
CA LEU A 437 17.29 -10.08 21.87
C LEU A 437 18.78 -10.12 21.50
N HIS A 438 19.66 -10.52 22.41
CA HIS A 438 21.10 -10.58 22.16
C HIS A 438 21.48 -11.40 20.90
N ASP A 439 20.85 -12.56 20.68
CA ASP A 439 21.23 -13.49 19.60
C ASP A 439 20.09 -13.78 18.60
N MET A 440 18.88 -13.22 18.81
CA MET A 440 17.72 -13.54 17.99
C MET A 440 16.68 -12.43 17.95
N LEU A 441 15.89 -12.42 16.87
CA LEU A 441 14.71 -11.55 16.78
C LEU A 441 13.61 -12.01 17.73
N ASP A 442 12.74 -11.07 18.11
CA ASP A 442 11.50 -11.41 18.80
C ASP A 442 10.70 -12.44 18.00
N ALA A 443 10.05 -13.36 18.72
CA ALA A 443 9.30 -14.45 18.12
C ALA A 443 8.12 -13.95 17.26
N GLY A 444 7.63 -12.73 17.50
CA GLY A 444 6.42 -12.19 16.92
C GLY A 444 5.18 -12.79 17.56
N GLY A 445 4.13 -12.91 16.75
CA GLY A 445 2.82 -13.38 17.13
C GLY A 445 1.72 -12.50 16.57
N GLU A 446 1.94 -11.88 15.41
CA GLU A 446 0.92 -11.09 14.70
C GLU A 446 0.04 -11.99 13.84
N TYR A 447 0.67 -12.98 13.19
CA TYR A 447 0.02 -13.86 12.23
C TYR A 447 -0.49 -15.14 12.88
N ALA A 448 0.16 -15.57 13.97
CA ALA A 448 -0.21 -16.78 14.70
C ALA A 448 -0.08 -16.56 16.21
N PHE A 449 -1.04 -17.09 16.96
CA PHE A 449 -1.01 -17.00 18.42
C PHE A 449 0.27 -17.61 19.01
N ARG A 450 0.93 -16.83 19.88
CA ARG A 450 2.07 -17.27 20.70
C ARG A 450 1.89 -16.78 22.13
N ILE A 451 2.33 -17.58 23.11
CA ILE A 451 2.17 -17.28 24.54
C ILE A 451 2.81 -15.93 24.94
N ARG A 452 3.92 -15.53 24.30
CA ARG A 452 4.61 -14.25 24.53
C ARG A 452 4.40 -13.22 23.40
N GLY A 453 3.55 -13.56 22.43
CA GLY A 453 3.33 -12.78 21.21
C GLY A 453 2.33 -11.65 21.39
N GLU A 454 1.68 -11.25 20.30
CA GLU A 454 0.52 -10.36 20.37
C GLU A 454 -0.67 -11.09 21.02
N GLU A 455 -1.59 -10.32 21.58
CA GLU A 455 -2.87 -10.85 22.01
C GLU A 455 -3.72 -11.29 20.81
N HIS A 456 -4.50 -12.35 20.99
CA HIS A 456 -5.46 -12.81 19.97
C HIS A 456 -6.82 -13.04 20.61
N MET A 457 -7.88 -12.73 19.88
CA MET A 457 -9.26 -12.96 20.33
C MET A 457 -9.52 -14.48 20.50
N TRP A 458 -8.99 -15.30 19.59
CA TRP A 458 -9.06 -16.75 19.66
C TRP A 458 -7.82 -17.35 20.31
N THR A 459 -7.91 -17.64 21.61
CA THR A 459 -6.86 -18.36 22.34
C THR A 459 -7.19 -19.86 22.47
N PRO A 460 -6.18 -20.73 22.69
CA PRO A 460 -6.41 -22.15 22.93
C PRO A 460 -7.44 -22.41 24.05
N ASP A 461 -7.37 -21.63 25.13
CA ASP A 461 -8.31 -21.73 26.25
C ASP A 461 -9.73 -21.33 25.86
N ALA A 462 -9.91 -20.23 25.12
CA ALA A 462 -11.22 -19.80 24.65
C ALA A 462 -11.86 -20.86 23.73
N ILE A 463 -11.08 -21.42 22.80
CA ILE A 463 -11.53 -22.47 21.88
C ILE A 463 -11.90 -23.74 22.65
N ALA A 464 -11.05 -24.19 23.57
CA ALA A 464 -11.29 -25.40 24.36
C ALA A 464 -12.58 -25.28 25.19
N LYS A 465 -12.80 -24.13 25.84
CA LYS A 465 -14.01 -23.88 26.63
C LYS A 465 -15.26 -23.84 25.76
N LEU A 466 -15.21 -23.20 24.59
CA LEU A 466 -16.34 -23.18 23.65
C LEU A 466 -16.71 -24.59 23.14
N GLN A 467 -15.69 -25.38 22.76
CA GLN A 467 -15.89 -26.76 22.30
C GLN A 467 -16.48 -27.65 23.41
N HIS A 468 -15.94 -27.56 24.62
CA HIS A 468 -16.43 -28.35 25.76
C HIS A 468 -17.85 -27.95 26.16
N ALA A 469 -18.16 -26.65 26.21
CA ALA A 469 -19.51 -26.17 26.50
C ALA A 469 -20.54 -26.70 25.49
N THR A 470 -20.22 -26.63 24.20
CA THR A 470 -21.12 -27.06 23.12
C THR A 470 -21.32 -28.58 23.11
N ARG A 471 -20.27 -29.38 23.36
CA ARG A 471 -20.37 -30.86 23.37
C ARG A 471 -21.05 -31.41 24.63
N SER A 472 -20.81 -30.80 25.78
CA SER A 472 -21.34 -31.28 27.07
C SER A 472 -22.69 -30.70 27.45
N GLY A 473 -23.15 -29.64 26.77
CA GLY A 473 -24.38 -28.92 27.09
C GLY A 473 -24.33 -28.15 28.41
N LYS A 474 -23.14 -27.96 29.01
CA LYS A 474 -22.96 -27.29 30.31
C LYS A 474 -22.91 -25.77 30.15
N ALA A 475 -23.95 -25.10 30.63
CA ALA A 475 -24.05 -23.64 30.60
C ALA A 475 -22.93 -22.92 31.38
N ASP A 476 -22.45 -23.49 32.49
CA ASP A 476 -21.40 -22.85 33.28
C ASP A 476 -20.05 -22.80 32.54
N THR A 477 -19.72 -23.83 31.74
CA THR A 477 -18.53 -23.78 30.87
C THR A 477 -18.69 -22.70 29.78
N TYR A 478 -19.90 -22.48 29.28
CA TYR A 478 -20.14 -21.38 28.34
C TYR A 478 -19.97 -20.01 29.01
N LYS A 479 -20.38 -19.84 30.28
CA LYS A 479 -20.13 -18.60 31.03
C LYS A 479 -18.64 -18.33 31.23
N GLU A 480 -17.83 -19.37 31.46
CA GLU A 480 -16.37 -19.24 31.51
C GLU A 480 -15.80 -18.77 30.16
N TYR A 481 -16.21 -19.39 29.05
CA TYR A 481 -15.86 -18.93 27.70
C TYR A 481 -16.27 -17.47 27.46
N ALA A 482 -17.52 -17.14 27.76
CA ALA A 482 -18.06 -15.80 27.57
C ALA A 482 -17.28 -14.77 28.42
N LYS A 483 -16.87 -15.13 29.64
CA LYS A 483 -16.02 -14.28 30.47
C LYS A 483 -14.65 -14.06 29.83
N ILE A 484 -14.00 -15.09 29.28
CA ILE A 484 -12.70 -14.95 28.59
C ILE A 484 -12.80 -13.99 27.39
N ILE A 485 -13.88 -14.07 26.62
CA ILE A 485 -14.10 -13.23 25.44
C ILE A 485 -14.56 -11.81 25.82
N ASN A 486 -15.33 -11.66 26.89
CA ASN A 486 -15.92 -10.38 27.31
C ASN A 486 -15.11 -9.64 28.39
N ASP A 487 -13.97 -10.16 28.86
CA ASP A 487 -13.07 -9.44 29.78
C ASP A 487 -12.32 -8.31 29.05
N GLN A 488 -13.08 -7.29 28.67
CA GLN A 488 -12.65 -6.13 27.87
C GLN A 488 -11.81 -5.14 28.67
N GLY A 489 -11.89 -5.17 30.02
CA GLY A 489 -11.16 -4.28 30.91
C GLY A 489 -9.65 -4.60 31.02
N LYS A 490 -9.22 -5.76 30.49
CA LYS A 490 -7.82 -6.19 30.51
C LYS A 490 -7.22 -6.43 29.13
N ARG A 491 -8.03 -6.83 28.16
CA ARG A 491 -7.58 -7.28 26.83
C ARG A 491 -8.19 -6.36 25.79
N HIS A 492 -7.71 -5.13 25.66
CA HIS A 492 -8.23 -4.13 24.71
C HIS A 492 -8.08 -4.62 23.24
N MET A 493 -8.97 -5.52 22.79
CA MET A 493 -8.86 -6.18 21.48
C MET A 493 -9.64 -5.43 20.39
N THR A 494 -10.79 -4.87 20.75
CA THR A 494 -11.77 -4.36 19.77
C THR A 494 -12.37 -3.04 20.24
N LEU A 495 -12.80 -2.18 19.29
CA LEU A 495 -13.46 -0.92 19.62
C LEU A 495 -14.74 -1.13 20.44
N ARG A 496 -15.53 -2.17 20.15
CA ARG A 496 -16.73 -2.51 20.95
C ARG A 496 -16.42 -2.75 22.43
N GLY A 497 -15.17 -3.11 22.74
CA GLY A 497 -14.68 -3.33 24.08
C GLY A 497 -14.51 -2.08 24.94
N LEU A 498 -14.44 -0.92 24.29
CA LEU A 498 -14.30 0.36 24.95
C LEU A 498 -15.65 0.92 25.43
N PHE A 499 -16.75 0.27 25.07
CA PHE A 499 -18.09 0.69 25.45
C PHE A 499 -18.57 -0.08 26.68
N GLU A 500 -19.23 0.64 27.59
CA GLU A 500 -19.97 0.06 28.71
C GLU A 500 -21.48 0.27 28.53
N PHE A 501 -22.27 -0.71 28.96
CA PHE A 501 -23.72 -0.58 28.96
C PHE A 501 -24.17 0.26 30.15
N LYS A 502 -24.89 1.36 29.87
CA LYS A 502 -25.64 2.07 30.91
C LYS A 502 -26.91 1.28 31.23
N THR A 503 -26.89 0.54 32.34
CA THR A 503 -28.00 -0.31 32.76
C THR A 503 -29.16 0.51 33.32
N ALA A 504 -30.37 -0.04 33.21
CA ALA A 504 -31.56 0.51 33.87
C ALA A 504 -31.45 0.36 35.40
N ALA A 505 -32.04 1.29 36.15
CA ALA A 505 -32.03 1.25 37.62
C ALA A 505 -32.72 0.00 38.20
N THR A 506 -33.69 -0.55 37.47
CA THR A 506 -34.41 -1.77 37.85
C THR A 506 -34.30 -2.80 36.73
N PRO A 507 -33.69 -3.97 36.98
CA PRO A 507 -33.66 -5.06 36.02
C PRO A 507 -35.06 -5.61 35.73
N VAL A 508 -35.30 -6.00 34.48
CA VAL A 508 -36.53 -6.67 34.07
C VAL A 508 -36.41 -8.18 34.37
N PRO A 509 -37.48 -8.85 34.82
CA PRO A 509 -37.51 -10.31 34.96
C PRO A 509 -37.17 -11.04 33.64
N LEU A 510 -36.45 -12.16 33.72
CA LEU A 510 -35.97 -12.88 32.52
C LEU A 510 -37.12 -13.47 31.69
N ASP A 511 -38.25 -13.80 32.31
CA ASP A 511 -39.45 -14.31 31.66
C ASP A 511 -40.20 -13.27 30.81
N GLU A 512 -39.94 -11.98 31.02
CA GLU A 512 -40.43 -10.90 30.16
C GLU A 512 -39.52 -10.67 28.93
N VAL A 513 -38.31 -11.23 28.92
CA VAL A 513 -37.38 -11.13 27.78
C VAL A 513 -37.86 -12.04 26.65
N GLU A 514 -37.66 -11.59 25.41
CA GLU A 514 -37.97 -12.37 24.21
C GLU A 514 -37.36 -13.80 24.30
N PRO A 515 -38.15 -14.86 24.04
CA PRO A 515 -37.66 -16.24 24.12
C PRO A 515 -36.47 -16.50 23.18
N ALA A 516 -35.51 -17.30 23.64
CA ALA A 516 -34.32 -17.65 22.85
C ALA A 516 -34.66 -18.22 21.45
N LYS A 517 -35.75 -18.99 21.33
CA LYS A 517 -36.25 -19.55 20.06
C LYS A 517 -36.63 -18.50 19.01
N GLU A 518 -36.96 -17.28 19.42
CA GLU A 518 -37.26 -16.16 18.52
C GLU A 518 -35.99 -15.36 18.21
N ILE A 519 -35.14 -15.14 19.22
CA ILE A 519 -33.85 -14.46 19.06
C ILE A 519 -32.96 -15.18 18.03
N VAL A 520 -32.86 -16.51 18.10
CA VAL A 520 -31.98 -17.31 17.21
C VAL A 520 -32.35 -17.22 15.74
N LYS A 521 -33.59 -16.84 15.39
CA LYS A 521 -34.00 -16.62 13.99
C LYS A 521 -33.29 -15.43 13.34
N ARG A 522 -32.70 -14.55 14.15
CA ARG A 522 -31.87 -13.42 13.68
C ARG A 522 -30.43 -13.84 13.37
N PHE A 523 -30.00 -15.02 13.81
CA PHE A 523 -28.61 -15.48 13.60
C PHE A 523 -28.42 -16.03 12.19
N ALA A 524 -27.24 -15.75 11.63
CA ALA A 524 -26.78 -16.29 10.37
C ALA A 524 -25.35 -16.82 10.53
N THR A 525 -25.05 -17.99 9.96
CA THR A 525 -23.68 -18.57 10.03
C THR A 525 -22.72 -17.97 9.00
N GLY A 526 -23.22 -17.15 8.08
CA GLY A 526 -22.44 -16.55 6.98
C GLY A 526 -22.13 -17.56 5.88
N ALA A 527 -21.86 -17.03 4.68
CA ALA A 527 -21.60 -17.83 3.49
C ALA A 527 -20.13 -18.33 3.47
N MET A 528 -19.89 -19.54 3.97
CA MET A 528 -18.63 -20.27 3.80
C MET A 528 -18.77 -21.26 2.64
N SER A 529 -17.93 -21.13 1.61
CA SER A 529 -18.10 -21.90 0.36
C SER A 529 -17.81 -23.39 0.54
N LEU A 530 -18.62 -24.23 -0.10
CA LEU A 530 -18.32 -25.65 -0.32
C LEU A 530 -17.03 -25.75 -1.16
N GLY A 531 -15.93 -26.15 -0.52
CA GLY A 531 -14.58 -26.11 -1.10
C GLY A 531 -13.57 -25.40 -0.20
N SER A 532 -13.99 -24.38 0.56
CA SER A 532 -13.19 -23.83 1.67
C SER A 532 -13.32 -24.68 2.95
N ILE A 533 -14.48 -25.34 3.12
CA ILE A 533 -14.78 -26.27 4.21
C ILE A 533 -15.30 -27.59 3.64
N SER A 534 -15.27 -28.65 4.46
CA SER A 534 -15.76 -29.97 4.06
C SER A 534 -17.27 -30.02 3.88
N THR A 535 -17.75 -30.97 3.09
CA THR A 535 -19.19 -31.21 2.87
C THR A 535 -19.92 -31.47 4.18
N GLU A 536 -19.29 -32.19 5.11
CA GLU A 536 -19.82 -32.49 6.44
C GLU A 536 -19.99 -31.22 7.27
N ALA A 537 -18.97 -30.34 7.29
CA ALA A 537 -19.03 -29.07 8.01
C ALA A 537 -20.13 -28.16 7.43
N HIS A 538 -20.16 -28.02 6.11
CA HIS A 538 -21.16 -27.21 5.41
C HIS A 538 -22.60 -27.72 5.66
N THR A 539 -22.81 -29.03 5.49
CA THR A 539 -24.13 -29.66 5.71
C THR A 539 -24.57 -29.55 7.16
N THR A 540 -23.64 -29.71 8.10
CA THR A 540 -23.92 -29.59 9.54
C THR A 540 -24.44 -28.19 9.88
N LEU A 541 -23.81 -27.14 9.37
CA LEU A 541 -24.26 -25.75 9.58
C LEU A 541 -25.66 -25.52 9.00
N ALA A 542 -25.90 -25.95 7.76
CA ALA A 542 -27.20 -25.78 7.11
C ALA A 542 -28.32 -26.52 7.87
N VAL A 543 -28.09 -27.77 8.25
CA VAL A 543 -29.07 -28.56 9.02
C VAL A 543 -29.33 -27.92 10.39
N ALA A 544 -28.28 -27.43 11.07
CA ALA A 544 -28.41 -26.77 12.36
C ALA A 544 -29.25 -25.49 12.26
N MET A 545 -28.94 -24.60 11.31
CA MET A 545 -29.65 -23.33 11.13
C MET A 545 -31.11 -23.53 10.73
N ASN A 546 -31.39 -24.48 9.82
CA ASN A 546 -32.76 -24.84 9.45
C ASN A 546 -33.55 -25.37 10.64
N ARG A 547 -32.93 -26.17 11.52
CA ARG A 547 -33.58 -26.72 12.71
C ARG A 547 -33.99 -25.65 13.73
N ILE A 548 -33.21 -24.56 13.84
CA ILE A 548 -33.50 -23.44 14.75
C ILE A 548 -34.24 -22.27 14.08
N GLY A 549 -34.56 -22.38 12.78
CA GLY A 549 -35.21 -21.30 12.02
C GLY A 549 -34.32 -20.09 11.72
N GLY A 550 -33.00 -20.26 11.79
CA GLY A 550 -32.02 -19.26 11.39
C GLY A 550 -31.66 -19.36 9.90
N LYS A 551 -30.56 -18.71 9.47
CA LYS A 551 -30.11 -18.69 8.07
C LYS A 551 -28.67 -19.21 7.96
N SER A 552 -28.35 -19.99 6.94
CA SER A 552 -26.99 -20.46 6.64
C SER A 552 -26.50 -19.99 5.29
#